data_AF-A0A2R5FVJ5-F1
#
_entry.id   AF-A0A2R5FVJ5-F1
#
_cell.length_a   1.000
_cell.length_b   1.000
_cell.length_c   1.000
_cell.angle_alpha   90.00
_cell.angle_beta   90.00
_cell.angle_gamma   90.00
#
_symmetry.space_group_name_H-M   'P 1'
#
loop_
_entity.id
_entity.type
_entity.pdbx_description
1 polymer ?
#
loop_
_entity_poly.entity_id
_entity_poly.type
_entity_poly.pdbx_seq_one_letter_code
_entity_poly.pdbx_strand_id
1 'polypeptide(L)' 'MTHPTYTQQALSRYNLPRLKRIAAERGVTPTGDRRATQTWVNAIITHQSTKLQKVDNQAAAQAELDDYITNQNDICKF' A
#
# COMPACT_ATOMS: atom_id res chain seq x y z
N MET A 1 -0.11 9.71 10.12
CA MET A 1 -1.35 8.91 10.06
C MET A 1 -1.73 8.68 8.60
N THR A 2 -1.40 7.51 8.07
CA THR A 2 -1.71 7.12 6.69
C THR A 2 -3.10 6.48 6.66
N HIS A 3 -4.14 7.29 6.46
CA HIS A 3 -5.51 6.80 6.45
C HIS A 3 -5.80 5.97 5.18
N PRO A 4 -6.48 4.81 5.30
CA PRO A 4 -6.90 4.05 4.14
C PRO A 4 -7.87 4.88 3.30
N THR A 5 -7.55 5.08 2.02
CA THR A 5 -8.36 5.89 1.09
C THR A 5 -9.80 5.37 0.91
N TYR A 6 -10.01 4.08 1.16
CA TYR A 6 -11.32 3.44 1.05
C TYR A 6 -11.52 2.55 2.27
N THR A 7 -12.64 2.72 2.95
CA THR A 7 -13.03 1.88 4.08
C THR A 7 -13.97 0.78 3.60
N GLN A 8 -14.03 -0.34 4.33
CA GLN A 8 -14.93 -1.43 4.01
C GLN A 8 -16.40 -0.97 3.93
N GLN A 9 -16.84 -0.09 4.83
CA GLN A 9 -18.20 0.48 4.80
C GLN A 9 -18.47 1.30 3.52
N ALA A 10 -17.49 2.05 3.02
CA ALA A 10 -17.64 2.82 1.79
C ALA A 10 -17.71 1.89 0.57
N LEU A 11 -16.85 0.87 0.53
CA LEU A 11 -16.81 -0.09 -0.58
C LEU A 11 -18.05 -0.98 -0.64
N SER A 12 -18.62 -1.39 0.50
CA SER A 12 -19.87 -2.16 0.55
C SER A 12 -21.08 -1.40 0.02
N ARG A 13 -21.02 -0.06 -0.08
CA ARG A 13 -22.08 0.77 -0.69
C ARG A 13 -21.94 0.87 -2.21
N TYR A 14 -20.83 0.41 -2.79
CA TYR A 14 -20.59 0.47 -4.23
C TYR A 14 -20.99 -0.80 -4.95
N ASN A 15 -21.47 -0.63 -6.18
CA ASN A 15 -21.79 -1.75 -7.06
C ASN A 15 -20.53 -2.41 -7.64
N LEU A 16 -20.65 -3.67 -8.02
CA LEU A 16 -19.57 -4.49 -8.57
C LEU A 16 -18.78 -3.82 -9.72
N PRO A 17 -19.41 -3.13 -10.71
CA PRO A 17 -18.65 -2.46 -11.77
C PRO A 17 -17.74 -1.34 -11.25
N ARG A 18 -18.19 -0.62 -10.21
CA ARG A 18 -17.41 0.47 -9.60
C ARG A 18 -16.23 -0.09 -8.80
N LEU A 19 -16.44 -1.19 -8.08
CA LEU A 19 -15.35 -1.89 -7.38
C LEU A 19 -14.30 -2.43 -8.35
N LYS A 20 -14.72 -3.01 -9.49
CA LYS A 20 -13.81 -3.48 -10.55
C LYS A 20 -12.92 -2.36 -11.09
N ARG A 21 -13.51 -1.19 -11.32
CA ARG A 21 -12.78 -0.01 -11.80
C ARG A 21 -11.75 0.46 -10.77
N ILE A 22 -12.14 0.59 -9.51
CA ILE A 22 -11.22 0.95 -8.40
C ILE A 22 -10.09 -0.07 -8.28
N ALA A 23 -10.40 -1.37 -8.36
CA ALA A 23 -9.40 -2.42 -8.31
C ALA A 23 -8.43 -2.34 -9.49
N ALA A 24 -8.91 -2.09 -10.71
CA ALA A 24 -8.06 -1.88 -11.89
C ALA A 24 -7.17 -0.64 -11.75
N GLU A 25 -7.72 0.50 -11.29
CA GLU A 25 -6.96 1.73 -11.02
C GLU A 25 -5.85 1.52 -9.98
N ARG A 26 -6.06 0.59 -9.05
CA ARG A 26 -5.10 0.24 -7.99
C ARG A 26 -4.18 -0.93 -8.36
N GLY A 27 -4.37 -1.57 -9.51
CA GLY A 27 -3.64 -2.79 -9.91
C GLY A 27 -3.97 -4.02 -9.04
N VAL A 28 -5.11 -4.03 -8.35
CA VAL A 28 -5.54 -5.10 -7.45
C VAL A 28 -6.26 -6.18 -8.23
N THR A 29 -5.81 -7.43 -8.07
CA THR A 29 -6.49 -8.60 -8.62
C THR A 29 -7.06 -9.44 -7.46
N PRO A 30 -8.38 -9.66 -7.38
CA PRO A 30 -8.97 -10.51 -6.35
C PRO A 30 -8.56 -11.97 -6.53
N THR A 31 -8.08 -12.58 -5.45
CA THR A 31 -7.77 -14.00 -5.37
C THR A 31 -9.03 -14.75 -4.94
N GLY A 32 -9.82 -15.26 -5.90
CA GLY A 32 -11.06 -16.00 -5.60
C GLY A 32 -12.20 -15.70 -6.57
N ASP A 33 -13.44 -15.74 -6.06
CA ASP A 33 -14.64 -15.54 -6.88
C ASP A 33 -14.75 -14.07 -7.35
N ARG A 34 -14.51 -13.85 -8.64
CA ARG A 34 -14.54 -12.52 -9.28
C ARG A 34 -15.95 -12.00 -9.57
N ARG A 35 -16.99 -12.77 -9.25
CA ARG A 35 -18.40 -12.39 -9.40
C ARG A 35 -18.96 -11.79 -8.12
N ALA A 36 -18.42 -12.18 -6.96
CA ALA A 36 -18.85 -11.68 -5.66
C ALA A 36 -18.26 -10.31 -5.31
N THR A 37 -19.13 -9.34 -5.00
CA THR A 37 -18.79 -7.98 -4.54
C THR A 37 -17.83 -8.00 -3.35
N GLN A 38 -18.09 -8.89 -2.38
CA GLN A 38 -17.27 -9.05 -1.17
C GLN A 38 -15.80 -9.37 -1.50
N THR A 39 -15.55 -10.22 -2.50
CA THR A 39 -14.19 -10.58 -2.92
C THR A 39 -13.41 -9.36 -3.39
N TRP A 40 -14.06 -8.47 -4.16
CA TRP A 40 -13.45 -7.22 -4.62
C TRP A 40 -13.17 -6.26 -3.46
N VAL A 41 -14.12 -6.12 -2.53
CA VAL A 41 -13.94 -5.29 -1.32
C VAL A 41 -12.73 -5.78 -0.52
N ASN A 42 -12.67 -7.08 -0.21
CA ASN A 42 -11.58 -7.67 0.56
C ASN A 42 -10.24 -7.48 -0.15
N ALA A 43 -10.16 -7.72 -1.46
CA ALA A 43 -8.93 -7.56 -2.21
C ALA A 43 -8.40 -6.11 -2.16
N ILE A 44 -9.27 -5.11 -2.30
CA ILE A 44 -8.91 -3.69 -2.23
C ILE A 44 -8.40 -3.34 -0.83
N ILE A 45 -9.12 -3.77 0.23
CA ILE A 45 -8.74 -3.49 1.62
C ILE A 45 -7.41 -4.17 1.97
N THR A 46 -7.24 -5.45 1.63
CA THR A 46 -5.99 -6.18 1.87
C THR A 46 -4.80 -5.47 1.20
N HIS A 47 -4.95 -5.06 -0.06
CA HIS A 47 -3.90 -4.33 -0.76
C HIS A 47 -3.56 -2.99 -0.08
N GLN A 48 -4.56 -2.26 0.42
CA GLN A 48 -4.34 -1.04 1.18
C GLN A 48 -3.60 -1.32 2.49
N SER A 49 -4.02 -2.32 3.26
CA SER A 49 -3.39 -2.72 4.51
C SER A 49 -1.94 -3.18 4.33
N THR A 50 -1.66 -3.97 3.28
CA THR A 50 -0.28 -4.38 2.94
C THR A 50 0.59 -3.19 2.56
N LYS A 51 0.05 -2.22 1.81
CA LYS A 51 0.80 -1.01 1.46
C LYS A 51 1.07 -0.14 2.69
N LEU A 52 0.14 -0.04 3.64
CA LEU A 52 0.35 0.67 4.90
C LEU A 52 1.47 0.05 5.73
N GLN A 53 1.47 -1.28 5.92
CA GLN A 53 2.57 -1.98 6.62
C GLN A 53 3.93 -1.75 5.95
N LYS A 54 3.97 -1.70 4.61
CA LYS A 54 5.23 -1.50 3.89
C LYS A 54 5.80 -0.09 4.07
N VAL A 55 4.95 0.92 4.22
CA VAL A 55 5.39 2.31 4.44
C VAL A 55 5.97 2.51 5.84
N ASP A 56 5.38 1.89 6.87
CA ASP A 56 5.96 1.93 8.23
C ASP A 56 7.31 1.21 8.30
N ASN A 57 7.46 0.06 7.63
CA ASN A 57 8.76 -0.64 7.57
C ASN A 57 9.81 0.07 6.70
N GLN A 58 9.40 0.87 5.70
CA GLN A 58 10.34 1.67 4.90
C GLN A 58 10.77 2.95 5.62
N ALA A 59 9.91 3.57 6.44
CA ALA A 59 10.30 4.69 7.28
C ALA A 59 11.36 4.30 8.33
N ALA A 60 11.29 3.08 8.85
CA ALA A 60 12.34 2.54 9.72
C ALA A 60 13.63 2.20 8.95
N ALA A 61 13.54 1.59 7.76
CA ALA A 61 14.71 1.18 6.98
C ALA A 61 15.44 2.34 6.25
N GLN A 62 14.77 3.47 5.99
CA GLN A 62 15.41 4.64 5.39
C GLN A 62 16.32 5.38 6.39
N ALA A 63 16.05 5.27 7.70
CA ALA A 63 16.88 5.90 8.73
C ALA A 63 18.25 5.22 8.91
N GLU A 64 18.39 3.95 8.52
CA GLU A 64 19.65 3.21 8.68
C GLU A 64 20.63 3.37 7.49
N LEU A 65 20.19 3.94 6.35
CA LEU A 65 21.06 4.13 5.16
C LEU A 65 21.61 5.55 4.99
N ASP A 66 21.09 6.55 5.71
CA ASP A 66 21.60 7.94 5.62
C ASP A 66 22.87 8.15 6.49
N ASP A 67 23.08 7.33 7.51
CA ASP A 67 24.22 7.44 8.42
C ASP A 67 25.56 6.98 7.78
N TYR A 68 25.51 6.18 6.70
CA TYR A 68 26.73 5.67 6.06
C TYR A 68 27.39 6.66 5.08
N ILE A 69 26.65 7.66 4.57
CA ILE A 69 27.18 8.57 3.53
C ILE A 69 27.96 9.74 4.15
N THR A 70 27.65 10.15 5.38
CA THR A 70 28.28 11.34 6.00
C THR A 70 29.74 11.12 6.43
N ASN A 71 30.15 9.87 6.68
CA ASN A 71 31.50 9.58 7.20
C ASN A 71 32.57 9.30 6.13
N GLN A 72 32.22 9.16 4.85
CA GLN A 72 33.20 8.81 3.81
C GLN A 72 33.91 10.03 3.19
N ASN A 73 33.50 11.26 3.52
CA ASN A 73 34.08 12.49 2.95
C ASN A 73 35.22 13.11 3.80
N ASP A 74 35.68 12.45 4.89
CA ASP A 74 36.72 13.00 5.78
C ASP A 74 38.12 12.37 5.59
N ILE A 75 38.28 11.35 4.74
CA ILE A 75 39.55 10.58 4.65
C ILE A 75 40.43 10.97 3.44
N CYS A 76 40.11 12.06 2.72
CA CYS A 76 40.92 12.53 1.58
C CYS A 76 41.34 14.00 1.68
N LYS A 77 41.60 14.48 2.90
CA LYS A 77 42.35 15.73 3.12
C LYS A 77 43.52 15.49 4.06
N PHE A 78 44.58 14.87 3.53
CA PHE A 78 45.93 14.96 4.06
C PHE A 78 46.89 15.21 2.90
#